data_AF-D4KU22-F1
#
_entry.id   AF-D4KU22-F1
#
_cell.length_a   1.000
_cell.length_b   1.000
_cell.length_c   1.000
_cell.angle_alpha   90.00
_cell.angle_beta   90.00
_cell.angle_gamma   90.00
#
_symmetry.space_group_name_H-M   'P 1'
#
loop_
_entity.id
_entity.type
_entity.pdbx_description
1 polymer ?
#
loop_
_entity_poly.entity_id
_entity_poly.type
_entity_poly.pdbx_seq_one_letter_code
_entity_poly.pdbx_strand_id
1 'polypeptide(L)'
;MATPIIDHNLLTLDYWQDSVTYEGKTVPGGTIGCEALNIPDTLREKLAQASIPLQKIVAAIKENNLTAELLRPAKGSVLHMIQLAKDTPPFSRADAAYYNGRVEHIFSEEGIQNTLAYVQAAAVVGLLATFNEQFRQGVGITKIITLAEELPATIRNYKSGMTAFADELHKGKRTLDGYAQVFGRIFSGQPKLSLDDKSWQAFSNTTIQYVSSVRSAQDAPQLMRRMHYMSFVSMFRSDLYEGLCVGHAPRKCAVCGKWFLTTDARYAKYCDGLAPGDKRGRTCR
;
A
#
# COMPACT_ATOMS: atom_id res chain seq x y z
N MET A 1 -0.42 -10.57 -26.77
CA MET A 1 -0.30 -9.34 -25.97
C MET A 1 0.65 -9.64 -24.83
N ALA A 2 1.73 -8.86 -24.66
CA ALA A 2 2.74 -9.15 -23.64
C ALA A 2 2.15 -8.93 -22.24
N THR A 3 1.98 -10.00 -21.47
CA THR A 3 1.51 -9.92 -20.07
C THR A 3 2.52 -9.10 -19.27
N PRO A 4 2.14 -7.97 -18.65
CA PRO A 4 3.06 -7.19 -17.84
C PRO A 4 3.58 -8.01 -16.65
N ILE A 5 4.90 -8.22 -16.59
CA ILE A 5 5.62 -8.99 -15.54
C ILE A 5 5.58 -8.29 -14.17
N ILE A 6 5.18 -7.02 -14.12
CA ILE A 6 4.53 -6.41 -12.96
C ILE A 6 3.22 -5.82 -13.46
N ASP A 7 2.11 -6.45 -13.12
CA ASP A 7 0.82 -5.78 -13.24
C ASP A 7 0.79 -4.77 -12.09
N HIS A 8 0.74 -3.48 -12.40
CA HIS A 8 0.90 -2.39 -11.43
C HIS A 8 -0.17 -2.40 -10.32
N ASN A 9 -1.16 -3.29 -10.41
CA ASN A 9 -2.34 -3.41 -9.56
C ASN A 9 -2.05 -3.28 -8.05
N LEU A 10 -0.95 -3.86 -7.54
CA LEU A 10 -0.69 -3.89 -6.10
C LEU A 10 -0.50 -2.49 -5.47
N LEU A 11 -0.03 -1.52 -6.25
CA LEU A 11 0.11 -0.11 -5.88
C LEU A 11 -0.75 0.79 -6.78
N THR A 12 -1.91 0.29 -7.19
CA THR A 12 -2.86 1.03 -8.03
C THR A 12 -4.21 1.07 -7.34
N LEU A 13 -4.84 2.25 -7.35
CA LEU A 13 -6.21 2.43 -6.88
C LEU A 13 -7.06 3.09 -7.97
N ASP A 14 -8.24 2.53 -8.21
CA ASP A 14 -9.22 3.07 -9.14
C ASP A 14 -10.35 3.77 -8.38
N TYR A 15 -10.39 5.09 -8.45
CA TYR A 15 -11.41 5.90 -7.79
C TYR A 15 -12.57 6.21 -8.71
N TRP A 16 -13.76 6.14 -8.14
CA TRP A 16 -15.00 6.63 -8.76
C TRP A 16 -15.96 7.12 -7.69
N GLN A 17 -16.35 8.39 -7.78
CA GLN A 17 -17.18 9.06 -6.78
C GLN A 17 -16.64 8.86 -5.35
N ASP A 18 -17.41 8.24 -4.48
CA ASP A 18 -17.08 7.95 -3.08
C ASP A 18 -16.44 6.57 -2.88
N SER A 19 -16.07 5.87 -3.95
CA SER A 19 -15.58 4.49 -3.91
C SER A 19 -14.19 4.32 -4.52
N VAL A 20 -13.50 3.28 -4.06
CA VAL A 20 -12.17 2.88 -4.52
C VAL A 20 -12.16 1.38 -4.81
N THR A 21 -11.58 1.00 -5.94
CA THR A 21 -11.32 -0.40 -6.29
C THR A 21 -9.84 -0.71 -6.11
N TYR A 22 -9.58 -1.75 -5.33
CA TYR A 22 -8.25 -2.29 -5.09
C TYR A 22 -8.28 -3.79 -5.29
N GLU A 23 -7.39 -4.33 -6.12
CA GLU A 23 -7.30 -5.79 -6.39
C GLU A 23 -8.66 -6.40 -6.77
N GLY A 24 -9.41 -5.71 -7.64
CA GLY A 24 -10.74 -6.14 -8.12
C GLY A 24 -11.88 -5.99 -7.10
N LYS A 25 -11.59 -5.55 -5.87
CA LYS A 25 -12.60 -5.38 -4.82
C LYS A 25 -12.92 -3.90 -4.65
N THR A 26 -14.17 -3.50 -4.89
CA THR A 26 -14.61 -2.13 -4.64
C THR A 26 -15.13 -1.95 -3.22
N VAL A 27 -14.67 -0.89 -2.57
CA VAL A 27 -15.05 -0.46 -1.22
C VAL A 27 -15.20 1.06 -1.17
N PRO A 28 -15.76 1.64 -0.10
CA PRO A 28 -15.78 3.09 0.06
C PRO A 28 -14.36 3.67 0.11
N GLY A 29 -14.15 4.85 -0.48
CA GLY A 29 -12.86 5.55 -0.47
C GLY A 29 -12.41 5.84 0.97
N GLY A 30 -11.13 5.67 1.25
CA GLY A 30 -10.58 5.75 2.61
C GLY A 30 -10.53 4.41 3.36
N THR A 31 -11.11 3.35 2.81
CA THR A 31 -11.13 2.03 3.46
C THR A 31 -9.73 1.43 3.56
N ILE A 32 -8.92 1.51 2.51
CA ILE A 32 -7.58 0.92 2.45
C ILE A 32 -6.66 1.62 3.46
N GLY A 33 -6.71 2.95 3.50
CA GLY A 33 -5.99 3.75 4.49
C GLY A 33 -6.47 3.49 5.92
N CYS A 34 -7.78 3.36 6.13
CA CYS A 34 -8.33 3.06 7.45
C CYS A 34 -7.95 1.65 7.93
N GLU A 35 -7.99 0.65 7.05
CA GLU A 35 -7.55 -0.72 7.35
C GLU A 35 -6.07 -0.77 7.74
N ALA A 36 -5.22 0.00 7.04
CA ALA A 36 -3.79 0.06 7.33
C ALA A 36 -3.47 0.58 8.75
N LEU A 37 -4.36 1.36 9.39
CA LEU A 37 -4.20 1.78 10.79
C LEU A 37 -4.27 0.60 11.77
N ASN A 38 -4.92 -0.50 11.38
CA ASN A 38 -5.11 -1.68 12.21
C ASN A 38 -4.04 -2.75 12.02
N ILE A 39 -3.03 -2.52 11.16
CA ILE A 39 -1.97 -3.51 10.94
C ILE A 39 -1.24 -3.78 12.28
N PRO A 40 -1.21 -5.03 12.76
CA PRO A 40 -0.58 -5.35 14.03
C PRO A 40 0.93 -5.11 14.01
N ASP A 41 1.48 -4.60 15.12
CA ASP A 41 2.95 -4.43 15.23
C ASP A 41 3.68 -5.78 15.20
N THR A 42 3.02 -6.84 15.67
CA THR A 42 3.54 -8.22 15.57
C THR A 42 3.67 -8.69 14.12
N LEU A 43 2.77 -8.28 13.22
CA LEU A 43 2.92 -8.58 11.79
C LEU A 43 4.08 -7.78 11.20
N ARG A 44 4.15 -6.47 11.51
CA ARG A 44 5.26 -5.61 11.07
C ARG A 44 6.62 -6.17 11.48
N GLU A 45 6.76 -6.68 12.70
CA GLU A 45 7.99 -7.28 13.22
C GLU A 45 8.38 -8.56 12.48
N LYS A 46 7.41 -9.45 12.21
CA LYS A 46 7.64 -10.64 11.40
C LYS A 46 8.06 -10.28 9.97
N LEU A 47 7.42 -9.28 9.37
CA LEU A 47 7.80 -8.76 8.05
C LEU A 47 9.21 -8.16 8.06
N ALA A 48 9.59 -7.42 9.12
CA ALA A 48 10.92 -6.86 9.28
C ALA A 48 12.01 -7.94 9.35
N GLN A 49 11.74 -9.04 10.05
CA GLN A 49 12.65 -10.18 10.09
C GLN A 49 12.77 -10.85 8.72
N ALA A 50 11.64 -11.06 8.03
CA ALA A 50 11.60 -11.68 6.71
C ALA A 50 12.29 -10.83 5.62
N SER A 51 12.33 -9.50 5.79
CA SER A 51 12.96 -8.56 4.85
C SER A 51 14.48 -8.43 4.98
N ILE A 52 15.13 -9.00 6.01
CA ILE A 52 16.58 -8.85 6.22
C ILE A 52 17.42 -9.23 4.99
N PRO A 53 17.16 -10.36 4.28
CA PRO A 53 17.90 -10.66 3.06
C PRO A 53 17.70 -9.60 1.97
N LEU A 54 16.50 -9.02 1.87
CA LEU A 54 16.18 -7.98 0.90
C LEU A 54 16.92 -6.66 1.21
N GLN A 55 17.07 -6.31 2.49
CA GLN A 55 17.86 -5.16 2.92
C GLN A 55 19.32 -5.27 2.47
N LYS A 56 19.91 -6.47 2.57
CA LYS A 56 21.28 -6.72 2.09
C LYS A 56 21.38 -6.55 0.58
N ILE A 57 20.37 -6.98 -0.17
CA ILE A 57 20.32 -6.80 -1.64
C ILE A 57 20.21 -5.32 -1.99
N VAL A 58 19.30 -4.57 -1.34
CA VAL A 58 19.14 -3.12 -1.59
C VAL A 58 20.42 -2.36 -1.26
N ALA A 59 21.11 -2.71 -0.17
CA ALA A 59 22.43 -2.16 0.14
C ALA A 59 23.45 -2.50 -0.95
N ALA A 60 23.50 -3.75 -1.40
CA ALA A 60 24.43 -4.21 -2.42
C ALA A 60 24.22 -3.54 -3.79
N ILE A 61 22.97 -3.24 -4.14
CA ILE A 61 22.66 -2.45 -5.34
C ILE A 61 23.24 -1.03 -5.22
N LYS A 62 23.09 -0.38 -4.06
CA LYS A 62 23.62 0.98 -3.82
C LYS A 62 25.16 1.02 -3.84
N GLU A 63 25.80 -0.04 -3.37
CA GLU A 63 27.26 -0.21 -3.35
C GLU A 63 27.82 -0.76 -4.66
N ASN A 64 26.96 -1.05 -5.64
CA ASN A 64 27.33 -1.65 -6.92
C ASN A 64 28.12 -2.97 -6.80
N ASN A 65 27.76 -3.80 -5.81
CA ASN A 65 28.41 -5.08 -5.51
C ASN A 65 27.41 -6.26 -5.51
N LEU A 66 26.25 -6.11 -6.15
CA LEU A 66 25.22 -7.13 -6.23
C LEU A 66 25.75 -8.41 -6.93
N THR A 67 25.48 -9.57 -6.32
CA THR A 67 25.84 -10.89 -6.86
C THR A 67 24.62 -11.81 -6.94
N ALA A 68 24.70 -12.86 -7.77
CA ALA A 68 23.66 -13.89 -7.86
C ALA A 68 23.38 -14.56 -6.51
N GLU A 69 24.43 -14.82 -5.71
CA GLU A 69 24.29 -15.43 -4.39
C GLU A 69 23.50 -14.56 -3.41
N LEU A 70 23.62 -13.24 -3.51
CA LEU A 70 22.81 -12.31 -2.71
C LEU A 70 21.33 -12.31 -3.16
N LEU A 71 21.05 -12.56 -4.44
CA LEU A 71 19.68 -12.60 -4.97
C LEU A 71 18.95 -13.91 -4.66
N ARG A 72 19.64 -15.04 -4.56
CA ARG A 72 19.02 -16.37 -4.36
C ARG A 72 18.03 -16.44 -3.18
N PRO A 73 18.32 -15.86 -2.00
CA PRO A 73 17.37 -15.86 -0.88
C PRO A 73 16.12 -14.98 -1.09
N ALA A 74 16.16 -14.03 -2.03
CA ALA A 74 15.11 -13.02 -2.20
C ALA A 74 13.73 -13.65 -2.46
N LYS A 75 13.69 -14.69 -3.29
CA LYS A 75 12.46 -15.42 -3.59
C LYS A 75 11.78 -15.94 -2.33
N GLY A 76 12.54 -16.65 -1.49
CA GLY A 76 12.04 -17.20 -0.24
C GLY A 76 11.56 -16.12 0.74
N SER A 77 12.31 -15.01 0.84
CA SER A 77 11.90 -13.86 1.64
C SER A 77 10.56 -13.27 1.16
N VAL A 78 10.43 -12.99 -0.13
CA VAL A 78 9.20 -12.38 -0.69
C VAL A 78 7.99 -13.30 -0.49
N LEU A 79 8.12 -14.60 -0.79
CA LEU A 79 7.04 -15.58 -0.58
C LEU A 79 6.63 -15.68 0.88
N HIS A 80 7.61 -15.69 1.80
CA HIS A 80 7.34 -15.71 3.22
C HIS A 80 6.60 -14.45 3.68
N MET A 81 6.98 -13.27 3.17
CA MET A 81 6.29 -12.01 3.47
C MET A 81 4.86 -11.98 2.96
N ILE A 82 4.59 -12.47 1.74
CA ILE A 82 3.23 -12.61 1.21
C ILE A 82 2.40 -13.51 2.15
N GLN A 83 2.95 -14.66 2.53
CA GLN A 83 2.28 -15.62 3.40
C GLN A 83 2.01 -15.06 4.81
N LEU A 84 2.87 -14.18 5.34
CA LEU A 84 2.63 -13.49 6.61
C LEU A 84 1.49 -12.45 6.50
N ALA A 85 1.40 -11.75 5.38
CA ALA A 85 0.49 -10.60 5.21
C ALA A 85 -0.91 -10.98 4.72
N LYS A 86 -1.06 -12.12 4.02
CA LYS A 86 -2.27 -12.47 3.25
C LYS A 86 -3.61 -12.43 3.99
N ASP A 87 -3.61 -12.61 5.32
CA ASP A 87 -4.85 -12.65 6.12
C ASP A 87 -5.14 -11.31 6.80
N THR A 88 -4.28 -10.30 6.62
CA THR A 88 -4.38 -8.99 7.28
C THR A 88 -4.77 -7.90 6.28
N PRO A 89 -5.89 -7.18 6.48
CA PRO A 89 -6.21 -6.02 5.66
C PRO A 89 -5.15 -4.89 5.76
N PRO A 90 -4.92 -4.14 4.66
CA PRO A 90 -5.57 -4.27 3.36
C PRO A 90 -4.98 -5.38 2.46
N PHE A 91 -3.89 -6.05 2.89
CA PHE A 91 -3.19 -7.04 2.07
C PHE A 91 -4.04 -8.27 1.73
N SER A 92 -5.01 -8.62 2.56
CA SER A 92 -5.97 -9.71 2.29
C SER A 92 -6.89 -9.47 1.08
N ARG A 93 -6.83 -8.28 0.48
CA ARG A 93 -7.54 -7.98 -0.76
C ARG A 93 -6.84 -8.59 -1.97
N ALA A 94 -5.51 -8.64 -1.95
CA ALA A 94 -4.68 -9.19 -3.00
C ALA A 94 -4.82 -10.72 -3.11
N ASP A 95 -4.71 -11.25 -4.34
CA ASP A 95 -4.68 -12.69 -4.58
C ASP A 95 -3.27 -13.24 -4.29
N ALA A 96 -3.08 -13.73 -3.06
CA ALA A 96 -1.81 -14.31 -2.63
C ALA A 96 -1.36 -15.49 -3.51
N ALA A 97 -2.28 -16.31 -4.05
CA ALA A 97 -1.91 -17.45 -4.88
C ALA A 97 -1.37 -16.97 -6.24
N TYR A 98 -2.03 -15.98 -6.84
CA TYR A 98 -1.55 -15.31 -8.05
C TYR A 98 -0.15 -14.71 -7.86
N TYR A 99 0.06 -13.94 -6.79
CA TYR A 99 1.36 -13.32 -6.53
C TYR A 99 2.46 -14.34 -6.22
N ASN A 100 2.15 -15.39 -5.46
CA ASN A 100 3.11 -16.47 -5.18
C ASN A 100 3.56 -17.15 -6.49
N GLY A 101 2.62 -17.50 -7.38
CA GLY A 101 2.95 -18.09 -8.68
C GLY A 101 3.83 -17.19 -9.55
N ARG A 102 3.59 -15.87 -9.51
CA ARG A 102 4.43 -14.89 -10.22
C ARG A 102 5.82 -14.78 -9.64
N VAL A 103 5.95 -14.73 -8.32
CA VAL A 103 7.25 -14.67 -7.63
C VAL A 103 8.06 -15.93 -7.96
N GLU A 104 7.45 -17.11 -7.94
CA GLU A 104 8.13 -18.35 -8.34
C GLU A 104 8.63 -18.29 -9.79
N HIS A 105 7.82 -17.74 -10.70
CA HIS A 105 8.18 -17.65 -12.12
C HIS A 105 9.30 -16.66 -12.41
N ILE A 106 9.25 -15.45 -11.83
CA ILE A 106 10.19 -14.38 -12.17
C ILE A 106 11.56 -14.57 -11.50
N PHE A 107 11.63 -15.18 -10.31
CA PHE A 107 12.90 -15.46 -9.62
C PHE A 107 13.56 -16.76 -10.14
N SER A 108 13.58 -16.93 -11.46
CA SER A 108 14.31 -17.99 -12.17
C SER A 108 15.79 -17.62 -12.31
N GLU A 109 16.63 -18.56 -12.77
CA GLU A 109 18.04 -18.26 -13.07
C GLU A 109 18.17 -17.16 -14.14
N GLU A 110 17.31 -17.20 -15.16
CA GLU A 110 17.22 -16.14 -16.18
C GLU A 110 16.89 -14.79 -15.54
N GLY A 111 15.92 -14.74 -14.63
CA GLY A 111 15.53 -13.51 -13.93
C GLY A 111 16.67 -12.96 -13.05
N ILE A 112 17.43 -13.83 -12.39
CA ILE A 112 18.62 -13.45 -11.60
C ILE A 112 19.67 -12.82 -12.52
N GLN A 113 20.04 -13.47 -13.62
CA GLN A 113 21.02 -12.92 -14.56
C GLN A 113 20.54 -11.61 -15.19
N ASN A 114 19.25 -11.51 -15.53
CA ASN A 114 18.66 -10.29 -16.05
C ASN A 114 18.69 -9.15 -15.03
N THR A 115 18.50 -9.45 -13.74
CA THR A 115 18.62 -8.49 -12.63
C THR A 115 20.04 -7.95 -12.51
N LEU A 116 21.06 -8.81 -12.57
CA LEU A 116 22.46 -8.39 -12.51
C LEU A 116 22.80 -7.47 -13.70
N ALA A 117 22.42 -7.87 -14.91
CA ALA A 117 22.63 -7.08 -16.11
C ALA A 117 21.91 -5.71 -16.04
N TYR A 118 20.68 -5.70 -15.51
CA TYR A 118 19.92 -4.48 -15.30
C TYR A 118 20.61 -3.54 -14.30
N VAL A 119 21.04 -4.03 -13.14
CA VAL A 119 21.69 -3.20 -12.11
C VAL A 119 22.99 -2.59 -12.64
N GLN A 120 23.79 -3.37 -13.37
CA GLN A 120 25.00 -2.87 -14.04
C GLN A 120 24.67 -1.79 -15.08
N ALA A 121 23.66 -2.01 -15.93
CA ALA A 121 23.24 -1.02 -16.91
C ALA A 121 22.70 0.26 -16.25
N ALA A 122 21.89 0.13 -15.21
CA ALA A 122 21.34 1.25 -14.46
C ALA A 122 22.42 2.10 -13.78
N ALA A 123 23.54 1.49 -13.36
CA ALA A 123 24.70 2.24 -12.83
C ALA A 123 25.38 3.14 -13.88
N VAL A 124 25.22 2.83 -15.18
CA VAL A 124 25.84 3.57 -16.29
C VAL A 124 24.87 4.58 -16.91
N VAL A 125 23.64 4.15 -17.24
CA VAL A 125 22.66 4.95 -18.00
C VAL A 125 21.45 5.39 -17.17
N GLY A 126 21.44 5.10 -15.86
CA GLY A 126 20.40 5.53 -14.94
C GLY A 126 19.01 5.02 -15.33
N LEU A 127 18.02 5.92 -15.26
CA LEU A 127 16.61 5.60 -15.49
C LEU A 127 16.32 5.06 -16.90
N LEU A 128 17.17 5.37 -17.90
CA LEU A 128 17.01 4.88 -19.27
C LEU A 128 17.03 3.34 -19.34
N ALA A 129 17.78 2.68 -18.46
CA ALA A 129 17.80 1.21 -18.38
C ALA A 129 16.42 0.64 -18.01
N THR A 130 15.60 1.38 -17.27
CA THR A 130 14.26 0.93 -16.83
C THR A 130 13.29 0.79 -18.00
N PHE A 131 13.49 1.53 -19.08
CA PHE A 131 12.63 1.52 -20.26
C PHE A 131 13.10 0.54 -21.35
N ASN A 132 14.25 -0.10 -21.16
CA ASN A 132 14.74 -1.09 -22.12
C ASN A 132 14.07 -2.45 -21.83
N GLU A 133 13.32 -2.96 -22.81
CA GLU A 133 12.60 -4.24 -22.72
C GLU A 133 13.52 -5.44 -22.44
N GLN A 134 14.81 -5.35 -22.81
CA GLN A 134 15.80 -6.36 -22.49
C GLN A 134 15.94 -6.59 -20.98
N PHE A 135 15.71 -5.57 -20.14
CA PHE A 135 15.88 -5.63 -18.69
C PHE A 135 14.57 -5.82 -17.92
N ARG A 136 13.48 -6.16 -18.61
CA ARG A 136 12.14 -6.17 -18.03
C ARG A 136 12.01 -7.06 -16.78
N GLN A 137 12.60 -8.25 -16.77
CA GLN A 137 12.55 -9.14 -15.61
C GLN A 137 13.36 -8.56 -14.44
N GLY A 138 14.55 -8.04 -14.71
CA GLY A 138 15.42 -7.41 -13.71
C GLY A 138 14.81 -6.15 -13.09
N VAL A 139 14.16 -5.30 -13.89
CA VAL A 139 13.33 -4.19 -13.42
C VAL A 139 12.20 -4.71 -12.53
N GLY A 140 11.59 -5.83 -12.92
CA GLY A 140 10.52 -6.46 -12.17
C GLY A 140 10.96 -6.91 -10.77
N ILE A 141 12.03 -7.71 -10.72
CA ILE A 141 12.60 -8.26 -9.49
C ILE A 141 13.07 -7.15 -8.56
N THR A 142 13.83 -6.17 -9.07
CA THR A 142 14.33 -5.05 -8.25
C THR A 142 13.18 -4.26 -7.62
N LYS A 143 12.11 -3.97 -8.36
CA LYS A 143 10.91 -3.30 -7.82
C LYS A 143 10.24 -4.12 -6.71
N ILE A 144 10.10 -5.43 -6.88
CA ILE A 144 9.51 -6.32 -5.86
C ILE A 144 10.40 -6.38 -4.61
N ILE A 145 11.71 -6.51 -4.79
CA ILE A 145 12.68 -6.50 -3.68
C ILE A 145 12.58 -5.19 -2.91
N THR A 146 12.63 -4.04 -3.58
CA THR A 146 12.51 -2.72 -2.94
C THR A 146 11.17 -2.58 -2.20
N LEU A 147 10.06 -2.95 -2.85
CA LEU A 147 8.74 -2.82 -2.23
C LEU A 147 8.59 -3.72 -0.98
N ALA A 148 9.06 -4.96 -1.06
CA ALA A 148 9.01 -5.90 0.05
C ALA A 148 9.98 -5.48 1.17
N GLU A 149 11.17 -5.00 0.84
CA GLU A 149 12.14 -4.47 1.80
C GLU A 149 11.59 -3.29 2.60
N GLU A 150 10.96 -2.33 1.92
CA GLU A 150 10.44 -1.10 2.53
C GLU A 150 9.12 -1.30 3.29
N LEU A 151 8.40 -2.42 3.08
CA LEU A 151 7.08 -2.64 3.64
C LEU A 151 7.00 -2.49 5.18
N PRO A 152 7.92 -3.05 5.98
CA PRO A 152 7.88 -2.90 7.44
C PRO A 152 8.06 -1.45 7.88
N ALA A 153 8.96 -0.72 7.22
CA ALA A 153 9.19 0.70 7.48
C ALA A 153 7.97 1.53 7.05
N THR A 154 7.35 1.19 5.92
CA THR A 154 6.11 1.79 5.43
C THR A 154 4.98 1.67 6.43
N ILE A 155 4.73 0.47 6.97
CA ILE A 155 3.71 0.25 7.99
C ILE A 155 3.97 1.12 9.23
N ARG A 156 5.23 1.14 9.71
CA ARG A 156 5.63 1.96 10.85
C ARG A 156 5.36 3.45 10.59
N ASN A 157 5.84 3.96 9.46
CA ASN A 157 5.77 5.37 9.09
C ASN A 157 4.33 5.82 8.84
N TYR A 158 3.49 4.94 8.28
CA TYR A 158 2.06 5.19 8.15
C TYR A 158 1.41 5.30 9.53
N LYS A 159 1.56 4.29 10.40
CA LYS A 159 0.94 4.28 11.73
C LYS A 159 1.42 5.44 12.60
N SER A 160 2.71 5.76 12.59
CA SER A 160 3.28 6.85 13.40
C SER A 160 2.78 8.24 12.97
N GLY A 161 2.55 8.44 11.66
CA GLY A 161 2.01 9.70 11.13
C GLY A 161 0.50 9.79 11.26
N MET A 162 -0.23 8.70 11.01
CA MET A 162 -1.66 8.74 10.76
C MET A 162 -2.53 8.38 11.97
N THR A 163 -2.01 7.70 12.99
CA THR A 163 -2.81 7.33 14.17
C THR A 163 -3.30 8.55 14.94
N ALA A 164 -2.41 9.50 15.24
CA ALA A 164 -2.77 10.74 15.93
C ALA A 164 -3.77 11.58 15.10
N PHE A 165 -3.57 11.61 13.79
CA PHE A 165 -4.51 12.26 12.88
C PHE A 165 -5.90 11.61 12.91
N ALA A 166 -5.97 10.28 12.87
CA ALA A 166 -7.22 9.53 12.99
C ALA A 166 -7.91 9.74 14.35
N ASP A 167 -7.15 9.83 15.46
CA ASP A 167 -7.70 10.17 16.78
C ASP A 167 -8.33 11.58 16.80
N GLU A 168 -7.71 12.56 16.15
CA GLU A 168 -8.29 13.91 16.06
C GLU A 168 -9.53 13.96 15.16
N LEU A 169 -9.53 13.23 14.04
CA LEU A 169 -10.74 13.04 13.22
C LEU A 169 -11.85 12.37 14.00
N HIS A 170 -11.52 11.38 14.83
CA HIS A 170 -12.46 10.65 15.66
C HIS A 170 -13.13 11.55 16.71
N LYS A 171 -12.42 12.53 17.26
CA LYS A 171 -12.95 13.53 18.21
C LYS A 171 -13.67 14.68 17.51
N GLY A 172 -13.29 14.98 16.27
CA GLY A 172 -13.78 16.11 15.49
C GLY A 172 -15.22 15.97 14.97
N LYS A 173 -15.72 17.07 14.41
CA LYS A 173 -17.04 17.15 13.76
C LYS A 173 -17.11 16.21 12.56
N ARG A 174 -18.23 15.50 12.40
CA ARG A 174 -18.46 14.51 11.33
C ARG A 174 -18.95 15.16 10.03
N THR A 175 -18.22 16.15 9.55
CA THR A 175 -18.57 16.90 8.33
C THR A 175 -17.31 17.10 7.49
N LEU A 176 -17.48 17.34 6.19
CA LEU A 176 -16.39 17.71 5.29
C LEU A 176 -15.57 18.88 5.86
N ASP A 177 -16.24 19.95 6.29
CA ASP A 177 -15.58 21.10 6.92
C ASP A 177 -14.86 20.73 8.22
N GLY A 178 -15.45 19.84 9.03
CA GLY A 178 -14.85 19.35 10.26
C GLY A 178 -13.55 18.59 10.01
N TYR A 179 -13.54 17.73 8.99
CA TYR A 179 -12.34 17.01 8.57
C TYR A 179 -11.30 17.95 7.98
N ALA A 180 -11.71 18.89 7.13
CA ALA A 180 -10.83 19.90 6.55
C ALA A 180 -10.17 20.78 7.63
N GLN A 181 -10.91 21.16 8.68
CA GLN A 181 -10.37 21.90 9.83
C GLN A 181 -9.32 21.09 10.59
N VAL A 182 -9.60 19.81 10.87
CA VAL A 182 -8.65 18.92 11.56
C VAL A 182 -7.40 18.71 10.71
N PHE A 183 -7.56 18.46 9.41
CA PHE A 183 -6.48 18.32 8.45
C PHE A 183 -5.63 19.59 8.40
N GLY A 184 -6.26 20.74 8.15
CA GLY A 184 -5.59 22.04 8.09
C GLY A 184 -4.81 22.35 9.36
N ARG A 185 -5.37 22.07 10.55
CA ARG A 185 -4.69 22.30 11.84
C ARG A 185 -3.48 21.40 12.06
N ILE A 186 -3.56 20.13 11.68
CA ILE A 186 -2.49 19.14 11.94
C ILE A 186 -1.36 19.30 10.92
N PHE A 187 -1.70 19.70 9.70
CA PHE A 187 -0.76 19.80 8.60
C PHE A 187 -0.54 21.25 8.12
N SER A 188 -0.76 22.26 8.97
CA SER A 188 -0.65 23.70 8.66
C SER A 188 0.77 24.23 8.41
N GLY A 189 1.80 23.38 8.47
CA GLY A 189 3.17 23.79 8.17
C GLY A 189 3.36 24.11 6.69
N GLN A 190 4.14 25.14 6.35
CA GLN A 190 4.60 25.27 4.96
C GLN A 190 5.31 23.97 4.55
N PRO A 191 4.98 23.37 3.39
CA PRO A 191 5.55 22.10 3.00
C PRO A 191 7.07 22.25 2.84
N LYS A 192 7.84 21.69 3.77
CA LYS A 192 9.29 21.57 3.63
C LYS A 192 9.59 20.23 2.97
N LEU A 193 10.34 20.26 1.86
CA LEU A 193 10.93 19.07 1.23
C LEU A 193 11.97 18.45 2.17
N SER A 194 11.51 17.74 3.21
CA SER A 194 12.35 17.06 4.18
C SER A 194 11.74 15.69 4.48
N LEU A 195 12.58 14.65 4.50
CA LEU A 195 12.19 13.29 4.85
C LEU A 195 11.81 13.16 6.34
N ASP A 196 12.27 14.09 7.18
CA ASP A 196 12.05 14.11 8.63
C ASP A 196 10.88 15.01 9.05
N ASP A 197 10.30 15.76 8.10
CA ASP A 197 9.22 16.71 8.39
C ASP A 197 7.85 16.07 8.17
N LYS A 198 7.06 16.02 9.25
CA LYS A 198 5.68 15.51 9.25
C LYS A 198 4.71 16.41 8.47
N SER A 199 5.13 17.62 8.07
CA SER A 199 4.34 18.56 7.24
C SER A 199 4.34 18.21 5.76
N TRP A 200 5.21 17.28 5.32
CA TRP A 200 5.29 16.92 3.91
C TRP A 200 4.09 16.04 3.49
N GLN A 201 3.18 16.66 2.74
CA GLN A 201 1.91 16.10 2.28
C GLN A 201 1.89 15.76 0.79
N ALA A 202 2.99 16.02 0.07
CA ALA A 202 3.05 15.72 -1.35
C ALA A 202 3.51 14.27 -1.55
N PHE A 203 2.72 13.51 -2.30
CA PHE A 203 3.16 12.23 -2.86
C PHE A 203 4.25 12.53 -3.88
N SER A 204 5.49 12.14 -3.62
CA SER A 204 6.52 12.14 -4.65
C SER A 204 6.09 11.14 -5.73
N ASN A 205 5.61 11.69 -6.85
CA ASN A 205 5.22 11.00 -8.09
C ASN A 205 4.04 10.02 -7.96
N THR A 206 2.81 10.54 -8.08
CA THR A 206 1.62 9.73 -8.42
C THR A 206 1.28 9.97 -9.89
N THR A 207 1.18 8.90 -10.68
CA THR A 207 0.68 9.02 -12.05
C THR A 207 -0.83 8.81 -12.04
N ILE A 208 -1.58 9.78 -12.59
CA ILE A 208 -3.02 9.68 -12.75
C ILE A 208 -3.33 9.29 -14.19
N GLN A 209 -4.17 8.27 -14.36
CA GLN A 209 -4.68 7.79 -15.63
C GLN A 209 -6.20 7.79 -15.58
N TYR A 210 -6.86 8.29 -16.62
CA TYR A 210 -8.32 8.17 -16.75
C TYR A 210 -8.63 6.92 -17.57
N VAL A 211 -9.45 6.03 -17.01
CA VAL A 211 -9.79 4.73 -17.63
C VAL A 211 -11.31 4.58 -17.71
N SER A 212 -11.77 3.89 -18.75
CA SER A 212 -13.17 3.47 -18.88
C SER A 212 -13.30 2.05 -18.35
N SER A 213 -14.23 1.79 -17.42
CA SER A 213 -14.46 0.45 -16.88
C SER A 213 -15.92 0.20 -16.57
N VAL A 214 -16.34 -1.05 -16.70
CA VAL A 214 -17.69 -1.51 -16.35
C VAL A 214 -17.62 -2.14 -14.97
N ARG A 215 -18.25 -1.49 -13.97
CA ARG A 215 -18.48 -2.13 -12.66
C ARG A 215 -19.68 -3.05 -12.79
N SER A 216 -19.59 -4.25 -12.22
CA SER A 216 -20.51 -5.39 -12.37
C SER A 216 -21.97 -5.17 -11.95
N ALA A 217 -22.40 -3.93 -11.74
CA ALA A 217 -23.75 -3.55 -11.36
C ALA A 217 -24.44 -2.56 -12.33
N GLN A 218 -23.74 -1.95 -13.29
CA GLN A 218 -24.32 -0.85 -14.08
C GLN A 218 -24.34 -1.02 -15.61
N ASP A 219 -23.77 -2.09 -16.18
CA ASP A 219 -23.67 -2.40 -17.65
C ASP A 219 -23.15 -1.27 -18.58
N ALA A 220 -22.99 -0.04 -18.09
CA ALA A 220 -22.48 1.11 -18.78
C ALA A 220 -21.04 1.41 -18.33
N PRO A 221 -20.12 1.72 -19.26
CA PRO A 221 -18.78 2.13 -18.92
C PRO A 221 -18.78 3.44 -18.11
N GLN A 222 -17.98 3.47 -17.04
CA GLN A 222 -17.78 4.64 -16.18
C GLN A 222 -16.35 5.17 -16.35
N LEU A 223 -16.22 6.51 -16.35
CA LEU A 223 -14.92 7.16 -16.31
C LEU A 223 -14.37 7.13 -14.89
N MET A 224 -13.28 6.38 -14.69
CA MET A 224 -12.61 6.24 -13.40
C MET A 224 -11.24 6.89 -13.42
N ARG A 225 -10.80 7.34 -12.24
CA ARG A 225 -9.46 7.89 -12.04
C ARG A 225 -8.57 6.82 -11.41
N ARG A 226 -7.68 6.26 -12.22
CA ARG A 226 -6.65 5.31 -11.81
C ARG A 226 -5.42 6.06 -11.31
N MET A 227 -5.02 5.81 -10.08
CA MET A 227 -3.79 6.34 -9.50
C MET A 227 -2.76 5.24 -9.33
N HIS A 228 -1.53 5.49 -9.79
CA HIS A 228 -0.38 4.61 -9.61
C HIS A 228 0.58 5.22 -8.59
N TYR A 229 0.89 4.47 -7.54
CA TYR A 229 1.73 4.90 -6.44
C TYR A 229 3.10 4.24 -6.49
N MET A 230 4.10 4.94 -5.98
CA MET A 230 5.46 4.38 -5.82
C MET A 230 5.63 3.57 -4.53
N SER A 231 4.76 3.75 -3.54
CA SER A 231 4.85 3.04 -2.25
C SER A 231 3.49 2.83 -1.59
N PHE A 232 3.41 1.84 -0.69
CA PHE A 232 2.22 1.60 0.11
C PHE A 232 1.89 2.80 1.04
N VAL A 233 2.89 3.55 1.53
CA VAL A 233 2.65 4.70 2.42
C VAL A 233 1.89 5.79 1.65
N SER A 234 2.28 6.03 0.41
CA SER A 234 1.62 7.00 -0.48
C SER A 234 0.20 6.53 -0.80
N MET A 235 0.04 5.25 -1.15
CA MET A 235 -1.27 4.67 -1.44
C MET A 235 -2.23 4.77 -0.25
N PHE A 236 -1.82 4.38 0.96
CA PHE A 236 -2.67 4.40 2.15
C PHE A 236 -3.08 5.82 2.56
N ARG A 237 -2.15 6.77 2.50
CA ARG A 237 -2.44 8.19 2.79
C ARG A 237 -3.37 8.78 1.74
N SER A 238 -3.12 8.52 0.46
CA SER A 238 -3.95 9.02 -0.63
C SER A 238 -5.38 8.51 -0.50
N ASP A 239 -5.56 7.21 -0.25
CA ASP A 239 -6.89 6.65 -0.06
C ASP A 239 -7.61 7.31 1.13
N LEU A 240 -6.92 7.45 2.26
CA LEU A 240 -7.51 8.11 3.42
C LEU A 240 -7.96 9.55 3.11
N TYR A 241 -7.13 10.33 2.41
CA TYR A 241 -7.45 11.72 2.07
C TYR A 241 -8.58 11.83 1.05
N GLU A 242 -8.58 10.98 0.03
CA GLU A 242 -9.69 10.89 -0.93
C GLU A 242 -11.00 10.52 -0.23
N GLY A 243 -10.95 9.63 0.79
CA GLY A 243 -12.08 9.35 1.67
C GLY A 243 -12.58 10.59 2.44
N LEU A 244 -11.67 11.38 3.03
CA LEU A 244 -12.04 12.61 3.73
C LEU A 244 -12.75 13.61 2.81
N CYS A 245 -12.31 13.74 1.56
CA CYS A 245 -12.90 14.63 0.55
C CYS A 245 -14.35 14.30 0.22
N VAL A 246 -14.79 13.05 0.45
CA VAL A 246 -16.18 12.60 0.25
C VAL A 246 -16.94 12.40 1.57
N GLY A 247 -16.35 12.78 2.70
CA GLY A 247 -17.01 12.75 4.00
C GLY A 247 -16.83 11.43 4.76
N HIS A 248 -15.96 10.55 4.26
CA HIS A 248 -15.60 9.33 4.97
C HIS A 248 -14.49 9.62 5.98
N ALA A 249 -14.52 9.00 7.15
CA ALA A 249 -13.43 9.16 8.13
C ALA A 249 -13.25 7.92 9.01
N PRO A 250 -12.01 7.66 9.46
CA PRO A 250 -11.73 6.61 10.43
C PRO A 250 -12.35 6.94 11.79
N ARG A 251 -12.94 5.93 12.43
CA ARG A 251 -13.46 5.98 13.79
C ARG A 251 -12.93 4.81 14.59
N LYS A 252 -12.74 5.02 15.88
CA LYS A 252 -12.31 3.99 16.81
C LYS A 252 -13.53 3.29 17.41
N CYS A 253 -13.57 1.96 17.31
CA CYS A 253 -14.63 1.15 17.90
C CYS A 253 -14.53 1.19 19.43
N ALA A 254 -15.64 1.50 20.11
CA ALA A 254 -15.69 1.56 21.57
C ALA A 254 -15.53 0.20 22.27
N VAL A 255 -15.73 -0.92 21.56
CA VAL A 255 -15.62 -2.28 22.11
C VAL A 255 -14.23 -2.86 21.89
N CYS A 256 -13.76 -2.92 20.63
CA CYS A 256 -12.51 -3.60 20.30
C CYS A 256 -11.32 -2.66 20.05
N GLY A 257 -11.53 -1.35 20.04
CA GLY A 257 -10.48 -0.35 19.80
C GLY A 257 -9.97 -0.26 18.36
N LYS A 258 -10.46 -1.11 17.44
CA LYS A 258 -10.08 -1.07 16.02
C LYS A 258 -10.64 0.17 15.31
N TRP A 259 -9.87 0.65 14.34
CA TRP A 259 -10.29 1.67 13.39
C TRP A 259 -11.26 1.07 12.37
N PHE A 260 -12.37 1.74 12.11
CA PHE A 260 -13.31 1.40 11.05
C PHE A 260 -13.74 2.67 10.34
N LEU A 261 -14.00 2.58 9.04
CA LEU A 261 -14.40 3.73 8.25
C LEU A 261 -15.90 3.99 8.44
N THR A 262 -16.28 5.23 8.68
CA THR A 262 -17.68 5.67 8.57
C THR A 262 -17.87 6.39 7.26
N THR A 263 -18.89 5.98 6.48
CA THR A 263 -19.23 6.57 5.18
C THR A 263 -20.37 7.58 5.25
N ASP A 264 -21.01 7.71 6.40
CA ASP A 264 -22.07 8.68 6.63
C ASP A 264 -21.82 9.49 7.91
N ALA A 265 -22.57 10.56 8.07
CA ALA A 265 -22.48 11.44 9.24
C ALA A 265 -23.08 10.82 10.52
N ARG A 266 -23.59 9.58 10.49
CA ARG A 266 -24.25 8.98 11.66
C ARG A 266 -23.23 8.67 12.75
N TYR A 267 -23.70 8.68 14.00
CA TYR A 267 -22.90 8.33 15.17
C TYR A 267 -22.69 6.81 15.31
N ALA A 268 -22.10 6.16 14.30
CA ALA A 268 -21.62 4.80 14.46
C ALA A 268 -20.53 4.78 15.55
N LYS A 269 -20.78 4.00 16.62
CA LYS A 269 -19.87 3.81 17.78
C LYS A 269 -19.08 2.50 17.69
N TYR A 270 -19.57 1.55 16.89
CA TYR A 270 -19.08 0.18 16.85
C TYR A 270 -18.77 -0.24 15.41
N CYS A 271 -17.74 -1.06 15.24
CA CYS A 271 -17.46 -1.69 13.96
C CYS A 271 -18.32 -2.94 13.77
N ASP A 272 -18.28 -3.52 12.57
CA ASP A 272 -19.00 -4.77 12.22
C ASP A 272 -18.18 -6.03 12.54
N GLY A 273 -17.01 -5.89 13.17
CA GLY A 273 -16.15 -7.01 13.55
C GLY A 273 -16.64 -7.75 14.80
N LEU A 274 -16.10 -8.96 15.02
CA LEU A 274 -16.36 -9.76 16.22
C LEU A 274 -15.84 -9.06 17.49
N ALA A 275 -16.63 -9.11 18.56
CA ALA A 275 -16.25 -8.60 19.87
C ALA A 275 -15.17 -9.51 20.50
N PRO A 276 -13.98 -8.96 20.84
CA PRO A 276 -12.90 -9.76 21.43
C PRO A 276 -13.33 -10.42 22.74
N GLY A 277 -13.07 -11.73 22.88
CA GLY A 277 -13.38 -12.49 24.09
C GLY A 277 -14.86 -12.86 24.27
N ASP A 278 -15.72 -12.53 23.30
CA ASP A 278 -17.13 -12.92 23.36
C ASP A 278 -17.33 -14.40 23.06
N LYS A 279 -17.70 -15.18 24.08
CA LYS A 279 -17.91 -16.64 23.96
C LYS A 279 -19.04 -17.03 23.01
N ARG A 280 -19.93 -16.11 22.65
CA ARG A 280 -21.08 -16.34 21.76
C ARG A 280 -20.81 -15.88 20.32
N GLY A 281 -19.59 -15.40 20.03
CA GLY A 281 -19.23 -14.93 18.68
C GLY A 281 -20.03 -13.70 18.23
N ARG A 282 -20.46 -12.84 19.16
CA ARG A 282 -21.22 -11.62 18.84
C ARG A 282 -20.33 -10.57 18.15
N THR A 283 -20.97 -9.71 17.37
CA THR A 283 -20.33 -8.52 16.79
C THR A 283 -20.10 -7.44 17.84
N CYS A 284 -19.31 -6.42 17.51
CA CYS A 284 -19.16 -5.23 18.35
C CYS A 284 -20.43 -4.36 18.39
N ARG A 285 -21.35 -4.56 17.44
CA ARG A 285 -22.71 -3.99 17.44
C ARG A 285 -23.65 -4.83 18.28
#